data_AF-A0A2H3T522-F1
#
_entry.id   AF-A0A2H3T522-F1
#
_cell.length_a   1.000
_cell.length_b   1.000
_cell.length_c   1.000
_cell.angle_alpha   90.00
_cell.angle_beta   90.00
_cell.angle_gamma   90.00
#
_symmetry.space_group_name_H-M   'P 1'
#
loop_
_entity.id
_entity.type
_entity.pdbx_description
1 polymer ?
#
loop_
_entity_poly.entity_id
_entity_poly.type
_entity_poly.pdbx_seq_one_letter_code
_entity_poly.pdbx_strand_id
1 'polypeptide(L)'
;MSTFPYPEPANAGGLSYAPGSEERRLLKEALAEAEKSVFKIPTIVNGERIYSGRKSYQVNPWNRRAPLAEYHEADQETVEKAIAGSLAARKKWASLPFSQRAAVYKRAAQLVEGKYRWKIMAAKIIGQKSDNTNPTSNLPHYNTN
;
A
#
# COMPACT_ATOMS: atom_id res chain seq x y z
N MET A 1 0.78 20.39 -33.61
CA MET A 1 0.71 19.44 -32.48
C MET A 1 1.25 20.16 -31.25
N SER A 2 0.41 20.47 -30.26
CA SER A 2 0.87 21.18 -29.06
C SER A 2 1.63 20.24 -28.14
N THR A 3 2.96 20.28 -28.18
CA THR A 3 3.84 19.59 -27.23
C THR A 3 3.78 20.32 -25.90
N PHE A 4 2.89 19.89 -25.00
CA PHE A 4 2.99 20.27 -23.58
C PHE A 4 4.27 19.63 -23.02
N PRO A 5 5.29 20.41 -22.62
CA PRO A 5 6.48 19.84 -22.02
C PRO A 5 6.10 19.23 -20.67
N TYR A 6 6.20 17.90 -20.58
CA TYR A 6 6.13 17.22 -19.29
C TYR A 6 7.51 17.38 -18.64
N PRO A 7 7.62 17.96 -17.42
CA PRO A 7 8.92 18.09 -16.78
C PRO A 7 9.51 16.70 -16.56
N GLU A 8 10.82 16.55 -16.77
CA GLU A 8 11.47 15.27 -16.53
C GLU A 8 11.28 14.82 -15.08
N PRO A 9 10.87 13.56 -14.85
CA PRO A 9 10.70 13.06 -13.49
C PRO A 9 12.07 12.88 -12.84
N ALA A 10 12.30 13.56 -11.72
CA ALA A 10 13.42 13.27 -10.85
C ALA A 10 13.16 11.98 -10.05
N ASN A 11 14.22 11.24 -9.73
CA ASN A 11 14.12 10.13 -8.80
C ASN A 11 13.65 10.63 -7.43
N ALA A 12 12.80 9.85 -6.76
CA ALA A 12 12.39 10.17 -5.39
C ALA A 12 13.62 10.20 -4.47
N GLY A 13 13.68 11.21 -3.59
CA GLY A 13 14.77 11.35 -2.64
C GLY A 13 14.93 10.13 -1.73
N GLY A 14 16.15 9.60 -1.65
CA GLY A 14 16.51 8.58 -0.68
C GLY A 14 16.41 9.12 0.75
N LEU A 15 16.02 8.26 1.69
CA LEU A 15 15.92 8.60 3.11
C LEU A 15 16.97 7.82 3.90
N SER A 16 17.60 8.47 4.88
CA SER A 16 18.71 7.90 5.64
C SER A 16 18.26 6.96 6.75
N TYR A 17 17.12 7.27 7.40
CA TYR A 17 16.65 6.60 8.62
C TYR A 17 17.67 6.59 9.76
N ALA A 18 18.53 7.61 9.82
CA ALA A 18 19.53 7.76 10.86
C ALA A 18 18.89 7.80 12.27
N PRO A 19 19.61 7.41 13.33
CA PRO A 19 19.16 7.62 14.69
C PRO A 19 18.78 9.08 14.95
N GLY A 20 17.59 9.31 15.53
CA GLY A 20 17.07 10.66 15.82
C GLY A 20 16.47 11.41 14.62
N SER A 21 16.50 10.85 13.40
CA SER A 21 15.92 11.52 12.24
C SER A 21 14.39 11.51 12.25
N GLU A 22 13.81 12.53 11.61
CA GLU A 22 12.36 12.70 11.55
C GLU A 22 11.69 11.56 10.77
N GLU A 23 12.29 11.12 9.65
CA GLU A 23 11.77 9.98 8.90
C GLU A 23 11.69 8.69 9.73
N ARG A 24 12.66 8.50 10.65
CA ARG A 24 12.67 7.33 11.53
C ARG A 24 11.59 7.44 12.59
N ARG A 25 11.35 8.64 13.14
CA ARG A 25 10.25 8.88 14.09
C ARG A 25 8.90 8.61 13.44
N LEU A 26 8.64 9.20 12.28
CA LEU A 26 7.38 9.06 11.55
C LEU A 26 7.11 7.61 11.12
N LEU A 27 8.16 6.88 10.70
CA LEU A 27 8.02 5.46 10.39
C LEU A 27 7.68 4.61 11.62
N LYS A 28 8.33 4.86 12.76
CA LYS A 28 8.02 4.15 14.02
C LYS A 28 6.58 4.39 14.46
N GLU A 29 6.09 5.62 14.33
CA GLU A 29 4.69 5.95 14.63
C GLU A 29 3.70 5.21 13.72
N ALA A 30 3.99 5.16 12.41
CA ALA A 30 3.17 4.43 11.47
C ALA A 30 3.17 2.92 11.71
N LEU A 31 4.31 2.34 12.10
CA LEU A 31 4.42 0.93 12.50
C LEU A 31 3.57 0.64 13.75
N ALA A 32 3.75 1.44 14.80
CA ALA A 32 3.00 1.29 16.04
C ALA A 32 1.49 1.43 15.81
N GLU A 33 1.06 2.32 14.92
CA GLU A 33 -0.35 2.46 14.57
C GLU A 33 -0.89 1.27 13.79
N ALA A 34 -0.11 0.75 12.83
CA ALA A 34 -0.53 -0.39 12.02
C ALA A 34 -0.61 -1.70 12.83
N GLU A 35 0.18 -1.85 13.90
CA GLU A 35 0.15 -3.02 14.78
C GLU A 35 -1.05 -3.04 15.75
N LYS A 36 -1.71 -1.90 16.00
CA LYS A 36 -2.85 -1.82 16.93
C LYS A 36 -4.15 -2.40 16.37
N SER A 37 -4.27 -2.50 15.05
CA SER A 37 -5.53 -2.77 14.38
C SER A 37 -5.44 -3.94 13.42
N VAL A 38 -6.49 -4.77 13.38
CA VAL A 38 -6.67 -5.76 12.31
C VAL A 38 -7.45 -5.10 11.18
N PHE A 39 -6.81 -4.91 10.03
CA PHE A 39 -7.43 -4.26 8.87
C PHE A 39 -8.46 -5.19 8.22
N LYS A 40 -9.68 -4.69 8.00
CA LYS A 40 -10.71 -5.39 7.20
C LYS A 40 -10.62 -4.94 5.75
N ILE A 41 -10.13 -5.81 4.87
CA ILE A 41 -9.86 -5.51 3.46
C ILE A 41 -10.96 -6.11 2.58
N PRO A 42 -11.84 -5.30 1.97
CA PRO A 42 -12.83 -5.81 1.02
C PRO A 42 -12.18 -6.13 -0.33
N THR A 43 -12.86 -6.96 -1.12
CA THR A 43 -12.64 -6.96 -2.57
C THR A 43 -13.27 -5.70 -3.16
N ILE A 44 -12.58 -4.99 -4.08
CA ILE A 44 -13.11 -3.77 -4.71
C ILE A 44 -13.35 -4.04 -6.19
N VAL A 45 -14.59 -3.91 -6.65
CA VAL A 45 -15.00 -4.07 -8.05
C VAL A 45 -15.79 -2.86 -8.48
N ASN A 46 -15.38 -2.20 -9.59
CA ASN A 46 -16.05 -1.02 -10.14
C ASN A 46 -16.25 0.15 -9.13
N GLY A 47 -15.39 0.25 -8.12
CA GLY A 47 -15.50 1.25 -7.05
C GLY A 47 -16.34 0.82 -5.85
N GLU A 48 -17.00 -0.34 -5.92
CA GLU A 48 -17.81 -0.89 -4.83
C GLU A 48 -16.99 -1.81 -3.94
N ARG A 49 -17.24 -1.75 -2.62
CA ARG A 49 -16.61 -2.61 -1.63
C ARG A 49 -17.46 -3.84 -1.39
N ILE A 50 -16.93 -5.01 -1.71
CA ILE A 50 -17.60 -6.31 -1.60
C ILE A 50 -17.02 -7.07 -0.40
N TYR A 51 -17.91 -7.44 0.51
CA TYR A 51 -17.64 -8.25 1.69
C TYR A 51 -18.28 -9.62 1.51
N SER A 52 -17.59 -10.54 0.83
CA SER A 52 -18.13 -11.86 0.42
C SER A 52 -18.40 -12.84 1.57
N GLY A 53 -18.09 -12.48 2.82
CA GLY A 53 -18.13 -13.39 3.97
C GLY A 53 -17.05 -14.48 3.98
N ARG A 54 -16.49 -14.86 2.83
CA ARG A 54 -15.33 -15.76 2.71
C ARG A 54 -14.06 -15.00 3.04
N LYS A 55 -13.52 -15.28 4.23
CA LYS A 55 -12.44 -14.52 4.85
C LYS A 55 -11.16 -15.33 4.89
N SER A 56 -10.07 -14.65 4.57
CA SER A 56 -8.72 -15.13 4.79
C SER A 56 -7.89 -14.06 5.49
N TYR A 57 -6.71 -14.43 5.98
CA TYR A 57 -5.93 -13.56 6.85
C TYR A 57 -4.52 -13.35 6.33
N GLN A 58 -4.03 -12.11 6.42
CA GLN A 58 -2.62 -11.81 6.28
C GLN A 58 -1.99 -11.76 7.68
N VAL A 59 -1.03 -12.64 7.94
CA VAL A 59 -0.28 -12.68 9.20
C VAL A 59 0.96 -11.80 9.12
N ASN A 60 1.40 -11.27 10.26
CA ASN A 60 2.74 -10.67 10.37
C ASN A 60 3.77 -11.81 10.46
N PRO A 61 4.76 -11.90 9.55
CA PRO A 61 5.76 -12.97 9.57
C PRO A 61 6.67 -12.91 10.81
N TRP A 62 6.83 -11.75 11.44
CA TRP A 62 7.66 -11.54 12.63
C TRP A 62 6.90 -11.72 13.95
N ASN A 63 5.58 -11.55 13.94
CA ASN A 63 4.74 -11.64 15.13
C ASN A 63 3.40 -12.31 14.80
N ARG A 64 3.29 -13.60 15.07
CA ARG A 64 2.11 -14.41 14.73
C ARG A 64 0.96 -14.33 15.75
N ARG A 65 1.02 -13.43 16.73
CA ARG A 65 0.01 -13.33 17.80
C ARG A 65 -1.37 -12.93 17.28
N ALA A 66 -1.43 -12.01 16.32
CA ALA A 66 -2.66 -11.56 15.68
C ALA A 66 -2.42 -11.33 14.18
N PRO A 67 -3.43 -11.55 13.32
CA PRO A 67 -3.33 -11.21 11.91
C PRO A 67 -3.28 -9.68 11.74
N LEU A 68 -2.55 -9.23 10.71
CA LEU A 68 -2.53 -7.82 10.31
C LEU A 68 -3.82 -7.43 9.60
N ALA A 69 -4.35 -8.34 8.78
CA ALA A 69 -5.56 -8.09 8.04
C ALA A 69 -6.43 -9.34 7.93
N GLU A 70 -7.73 -9.11 7.95
CA GLU A 70 -8.77 -10.01 7.48
C GLU A 70 -9.21 -9.49 6.11
N TYR A 71 -9.11 -10.30 5.05
CA TYR A 71 -9.53 -9.91 3.71
C TYR A 71 -10.61 -10.82 3.16
N HIS A 72 -11.46 -10.25 2.30
CA HIS A 72 -12.56 -10.96 1.67
C HIS A 72 -12.16 -11.50 0.30
N GLU A 73 -12.28 -12.82 0.14
CA GLU A 73 -11.94 -13.52 -1.11
C GLU A 73 -13.03 -13.33 -2.18
N ALA A 74 -12.60 -13.04 -3.41
CA ALA A 74 -13.49 -12.95 -4.56
C ALA A 74 -14.04 -14.33 -4.93
N ASP A 75 -15.36 -14.43 -5.12
CA ASP A 75 -15.99 -15.61 -5.74
C ASP A 75 -16.03 -15.49 -7.24
N GLN A 76 -16.44 -16.57 -7.90
CA GLN A 76 -16.61 -16.60 -9.34
C GLN A 76 -17.49 -15.44 -9.84
N GLU A 77 -18.60 -15.17 -9.17
CA GLU A 77 -19.51 -14.07 -9.52
C GLU A 77 -18.82 -12.69 -9.42
N THR A 78 -18.05 -12.46 -8.35
CA THR A 78 -17.28 -11.22 -8.16
C THR A 78 -16.22 -11.06 -9.25
N VAL A 79 -15.55 -12.15 -9.63
CA VAL A 79 -14.57 -12.15 -10.72
C VAL A 79 -15.23 -11.83 -12.07
N GLU A 80 -16.38 -12.45 -12.38
CA GLU A 80 -17.14 -12.17 -13.60
C GLU A 80 -17.59 -10.70 -13.66
N LYS A 81 -18.09 -10.15 -12.55
CA LYS A 81 -18.42 -8.71 -12.43
C LYS A 81 -17.20 -7.81 -12.63
N ALA A 82 -16.03 -8.20 -12.13
CA ALA A 82 -14.79 -7.46 -12.31
C ALA A 82 -14.33 -7.46 -13.78
N ILE A 83 -14.46 -8.59 -14.48
CA ILE A 83 -14.14 -8.71 -15.91
C ILE A 83 -15.08 -7.82 -16.73
N ALA A 84 -16.39 -7.98 -16.55
CA ALA A 84 -17.39 -7.20 -17.28
C ALA A 84 -17.22 -5.68 -17.05
N GLY A 85 -17.02 -5.27 -15.79
CA GLY A 85 -16.78 -3.88 -15.43
C GLY A 85 -15.50 -3.30 -16.02
N SER A 86 -14.41 -4.06 -16.00
CA SER A 86 -13.14 -3.68 -16.62
C SER A 86 -13.28 -3.48 -18.13
N LEU A 87 -13.99 -4.39 -18.81
CA LEU A 87 -14.25 -4.30 -20.26
C LEU A 87 -15.13 -3.10 -20.61
N ALA A 88 -16.15 -2.81 -19.80
CA ALA A 88 -17.01 -1.64 -19.96
C ALA A 88 -16.23 -0.32 -19.78
N ALA A 89 -15.37 -0.25 -18.74
CA ALA A 89 -14.54 0.92 -18.46
C ALA A 89 -13.42 1.12 -19.49
N ARG A 90 -12.96 0.05 -20.15
CA ARG A 90 -11.81 0.06 -21.08
C ARG A 90 -11.91 1.13 -22.14
N LYS A 91 -13.05 1.21 -22.84
CA LYS A 91 -13.23 2.18 -23.95
C LYS A 91 -13.10 3.62 -23.48
N LYS A 92 -13.76 3.94 -22.36
CA LYS A 92 -13.72 5.28 -21.75
C LYS A 92 -12.33 5.65 -21.25
N TRP A 93 -11.62 4.73 -20.59
CA TRP A 93 -10.26 4.98 -20.13
C TRP A 93 -9.27 5.16 -21.29
N ALA A 94 -9.40 4.33 -22.33
CA ALA A 94 -8.56 4.41 -23.53
C ALA A 94 -8.81 5.70 -24.33
N SER A 95 -10.04 6.22 -24.35
CA SER A 95 -10.37 7.46 -25.05
C SER A 95 -9.91 8.72 -24.32
N LEU A 96 -9.49 8.64 -23.06
CA LEU A 96 -8.91 9.79 -22.35
C LEU A 96 -7.64 10.28 -23.06
N PRO A 97 -7.36 11.60 -23.08
CA PRO A 97 -6.05 12.10 -23.46
C PRO A 97 -4.95 11.51 -22.58
N PHE A 98 -3.77 11.28 -23.15
CA PHE A 98 -2.61 10.76 -22.41
C PHE A 98 -2.31 11.59 -21.15
N SER A 99 -2.36 12.92 -21.24
CA SER A 99 -2.12 13.83 -20.12
C SER A 99 -3.06 13.60 -18.94
N GLN A 100 -4.34 13.27 -19.19
CA GLN A 100 -5.31 12.99 -18.13
C GLN A 100 -5.02 11.65 -17.44
N ARG A 101 -4.66 10.62 -18.21
CA ARG A 101 -4.22 9.34 -17.62
C ARG A 101 -2.95 9.53 -16.80
N ALA A 102 -1.96 10.25 -17.33
CA ALA A 102 -0.72 10.56 -16.63
C ALA A 102 -0.95 11.36 -15.34
N ALA A 103 -1.91 12.29 -15.34
CA ALA A 103 -2.26 13.08 -14.15
C ALA A 103 -2.73 12.21 -12.96
N VAL A 104 -3.44 11.10 -13.22
CA VAL A 104 -3.84 10.15 -12.17
C VAL A 104 -2.62 9.55 -11.49
N TYR A 105 -1.65 9.06 -12.26
CA TYR A 105 -0.41 8.50 -11.71
C TYR A 105 0.47 9.56 -11.03
N LYS A 106 0.55 10.77 -11.60
CA LYS A 106 1.28 11.90 -10.97
C LYS A 106 0.68 12.23 -9.61
N ARG A 107 -0.66 12.27 -9.50
CA ARG A 107 -1.34 12.50 -8.23
C ARG A 107 -1.10 11.36 -7.25
N ALA A 108 -1.15 10.11 -7.71
CA ALA A 108 -0.83 8.95 -6.88
C ALA A 108 0.60 9.02 -6.33
N ALA A 109 1.59 9.37 -7.16
CA ALA A 109 2.98 9.53 -6.75
C ALA A 109 3.14 10.58 -5.64
N GLN A 110 2.53 11.77 -5.78
CA GLN A 110 2.55 12.81 -4.75
C GLN A 110 1.90 12.36 -3.43
N LEU A 111 0.82 11.59 -3.53
CA LEU A 111 0.13 11.06 -2.36
C LEU A 111 0.97 10.01 -1.63
N VAL A 112 1.69 9.16 -2.37
CA VAL A 112 2.65 8.18 -1.82
C VAL A 112 3.87 8.87 -1.24
N GLU A 113 4.39 9.92 -1.87
CA GLU A 113 5.59 10.63 -1.43
C GLU A 113 5.36 11.42 -0.13
N GLY A 114 4.18 12.01 0.02
CA GLY A 114 3.78 12.76 1.21
C GLY A 114 2.85 11.98 2.13
N LYS A 115 1.54 12.28 2.01
CA LYS A 115 0.49 11.90 2.97
C LYS A 115 0.49 10.42 3.37
N TYR A 116 0.77 9.51 2.44
CA TYR A 116 0.67 8.06 2.68
C TYR A 116 2.02 7.36 2.81
N ARG A 117 3.14 8.08 2.74
CA ARG A 117 4.50 7.49 2.71
C ARG A 117 4.72 6.49 3.84
N TRP A 118 4.57 6.96 5.08
CA TRP A 118 4.85 6.16 6.27
C TRP A 118 3.85 5.02 6.46
N LYS A 119 2.58 5.23 6.08
CA LYS A 119 1.56 4.19 6.14
C LYS A 119 1.85 3.04 5.17
N ILE A 120 2.21 3.36 3.93
CA ILE A 120 2.56 2.37 2.91
C ILE A 120 3.85 1.64 3.29
N MET A 121 4.86 2.38 3.76
CA MET A 121 6.10 1.78 4.25
C MET A 121 5.87 0.82 5.42
N ALA A 122 5.11 1.25 6.44
CA ALA A 122 4.78 0.42 7.58
C ALA A 122 4.03 -0.85 7.15
N ALA A 123 2.99 -0.71 6.31
CA ALA A 123 2.23 -1.84 5.77
C ALA A 123 3.13 -2.86 5.05
N LYS A 124 4.10 -2.39 4.26
CA LYS A 124 5.08 -3.25 3.59
C LYS A 124 6.00 -3.97 4.58
N ILE A 125 6.56 -3.25 5.56
CA ILE A 125 7.50 -3.82 6.54
C ILE A 125 6.84 -4.89 7.42
N ILE A 126 5.63 -4.62 7.91
CA ILE A 126 4.92 -5.58 8.77
C ILE A 126 4.28 -6.70 7.96
N GLY A 127 3.78 -6.41 6.76
CA GLY A 127 3.02 -7.36 5.96
C GLY A 127 3.87 -8.29 5.10
N GLN A 128 5.11 -7.92 4.81
CA GLN A 128 6.04 -8.68 3.98
C GLN A 128 7.39 -8.72 4.69
N LYS A 129 8.05 -9.88 4.73
CA LYS A 129 9.38 -10.02 5.30
C LYS A 129 10.34 -9.09 4.53
N SER A 130 10.65 -7.92 5.07
CA SER A 130 11.61 -7.00 4.47
C SER A 130 12.68 -6.58 5.48
N ASP A 131 13.92 -6.90 5.15
CA ASP A 131 15.08 -6.79 6.05
C ASP A 131 15.57 -5.34 6.25
N ASN A 132 15.02 -4.37 5.52
CA ASN A 132 15.54 -2.99 5.49
C ASN A 132 15.22 -2.16 6.75
N THR A 133 14.47 -2.72 7.69
CA THR A 133 14.20 -2.10 8.99
C THR A 133 13.98 -3.19 10.01
N ASN A 134 15.01 -3.97 10.35
CA ASN A 134 14.94 -4.65 11.63
C ASN A 134 14.85 -3.56 12.72
N PRO A 135 13.71 -3.32 13.39
CA PRO A 135 13.67 -2.34 14.47
C PRO A 135 14.40 -2.89 15.71
N THR A 136 14.73 -4.18 15.73
CA THR A 136 15.43 -4.86 16.82
C THR A 136 16.93 -4.97 16.62
N SER A 137 17.51 -4.56 15.48
CA SER A 137 18.96 -4.68 15.28
C SER A 137 19.80 -3.81 16.21
N ASN A 138 19.17 -2.89 16.96
CA ASN A 138 19.80 -2.13 18.06
C ASN A 138 18.99 -2.18 19.38
N LEU A 139 18.16 -3.20 19.63
CA LEU A 139 17.54 -3.41 20.95
C LEU A 139 18.27 -4.56 21.67
N PRO A 140 18.92 -4.31 22.83
CA PRO A 140 19.74 -5.31 23.52
C PRO A 140 18.90 -6.34 24.30
N HIS A 141 17.74 -6.77 23.78
CA HIS A 141 16.84 -7.71 24.46
C HIS A 141 16.06 -8.60 23.47
N TYR A 142 16.78 -9.47 22.75
CA TYR A 142 16.26 -10.77 22.36
C TYR A 142 17.35 -11.81 22.61
N ASN A 143 17.64 -11.99 23.89
CA ASN A 143 18.33 -13.15 24.40
C ASN A 143 17.44 -13.72 25.51
N THR A 144 16.71 -14.78 25.20
CA THR A 144 16.26 -15.78 26.18
C THR A 144 15.95 -17.08 25.44
N ASN A 145 16.85 -18.04 25.64
CA ASN A 145 16.76 -19.50 25.50
C ASN A 145 16.24 -20.10 24.19
#